data_AF-A0A978W4L9-F1
#
_entry.id   AF-A0A978W4L9-F1
#
_cell.length_a   1.000
_cell.length_b   1.000
_cell.length_c   1.000
_cell.angle_alpha   90.00
_cell.angle_beta   90.00
_cell.angle_gamma   90.00
#
_symmetry.space_group_name_H-M   'P 1'
#
loop_
_entity.id
_entity.type
_entity.pdbx_description
1 polymer ?
#
loop_
_entity_poly.entity_id
_entity_poly.type
_entity_poly.pdbx_seq_one_letter_code
_entity_poly.pdbx_strand_id
1 'polypeptide(L)'
;MFQRGSLIALDFKGANCEYIPFGAGRRIYPGMLFGLINAELLLALLFYHFDWKLQNEMKHEELDMTKSFCVTVRRKDDLLVIPLVIHLVQRPIGCRRCEGIRWKGDRKLQLCQ
;
A
#
# COMPACT_ATOMS: atom_id res chain seq x y z
N MET A 1 -21.91 -1.74 -0.06
CA MET A 1 -22.09 -0.56 0.81
C MET A 1 -20.93 -0.57 1.81
N PHE A 2 -19.74 -0.16 1.36
CA PHE A 2 -18.58 -0.09 2.25
C PHE A 2 -18.83 1.05 3.25
N GLN A 3 -18.83 0.69 4.53
CA GLN A 3 -19.10 1.60 5.63
C GLN A 3 -18.09 2.74 5.63
N ARG A 4 -18.59 3.97 5.83
CA ARG A 4 -17.82 5.17 6.15
C ARG A 4 -17.02 4.91 7.42
N GLY A 5 -15.78 4.44 7.27
CA GLY A 5 -14.77 4.53 8.32
C GLY A 5 -14.36 5.99 8.47
N SER A 6 -14.60 6.54 9.66
CA SER A 6 -14.12 7.85 10.09
C SER A 6 -12.59 7.86 10.19
N LEU A 7 -11.91 7.90 9.05
CA LEU A 7 -10.54 8.38 8.96
C LEU A 7 -10.65 9.89 8.80
N ILE A 8 -9.93 10.65 9.63
CA ILE A 8 -9.78 12.10 9.61
C ILE A 8 -10.09 12.62 8.20
N ALA A 9 -11.24 13.27 8.03
CA ALA A 9 -11.62 13.84 6.75
C ALA A 9 -10.63 14.98 6.47
N LEU A 10 -9.46 14.64 5.92
CA LEU A 10 -8.45 15.59 5.52
C LEU A 10 -9.13 16.50 4.51
N ASP A 11 -9.39 17.75 4.91
CA ASP A 11 -10.09 18.67 4.06
C ASP A 11 -9.16 19.20 2.97
N PHE A 12 -9.13 18.48 1.85
CA PHE A 12 -8.41 18.87 0.66
C PHE A 12 -8.99 20.12 -0.02
N LYS A 13 -10.16 20.62 0.42
CA LYS A 13 -10.78 21.85 -0.12
C LYS A 13 -10.15 23.13 0.41
N GLY A 14 -9.16 23.01 1.30
CA GLY A 14 -8.34 24.12 1.75
C GLY A 14 -8.82 24.79 3.05
N ALA A 15 -9.68 24.17 3.86
CA ALA A 15 -9.88 24.64 5.23
C ALA A 15 -8.65 24.38 6.11
N ASN A 16 -7.83 23.38 5.76
CA ASN A 16 -6.56 23.11 6.41
C ASN A 16 -5.40 23.65 5.57
N CYS A 17 -4.89 24.83 5.92
CA CYS A 17 -3.78 25.47 5.20
C CYS A 17 -2.46 24.68 5.28
N GLU A 18 -2.32 23.80 6.28
CA GLU A 18 -1.15 22.95 6.45
C GLU A 18 -1.03 21.87 5.37
N TYR A 19 -2.13 21.55 4.66
CA TYR A 19 -2.14 20.46 3.69
C TYR A 19 -3.06 20.73 2.48
N ILE A 20 -2.47 21.25 1.40
CA ILE A 20 -3.17 21.64 0.17
C ILE A 20 -2.51 21.01 -1.08
N PRO A 21 -2.53 19.67 -1.24
CA PRO A 21 -1.84 18.99 -2.35
C PRO A 21 -2.43 19.32 -3.73
N PHE A 22 -3.69 19.77 -3.78
CA PHE A 22 -4.43 20.07 -5.01
C PHE A 22 -4.68 21.58 -5.22
N GLY A 23 -4.06 22.44 -4.41
CA GLY A 23 -4.39 23.87 -4.36
C GLY A 23 -5.74 24.15 -3.68
N ALA A 24 -6.05 25.44 -3.52
CA ALA A 24 -7.27 25.91 -2.88
C ALA A 24 -7.85 27.13 -3.62
N GLY A 25 -9.10 27.48 -3.33
CA GLY A 25 -9.77 28.64 -3.91
C GLY A 25 -10.03 28.50 -5.42
N ARG A 26 -9.92 29.62 -6.15
CA ARG A 26 -10.30 29.70 -7.59
C ARG A 26 -9.41 28.92 -8.54
N ARG A 27 -8.22 28.49 -8.09
CA ARG A 27 -7.24 27.71 -8.87
C ARG A 27 -7.07 26.29 -8.34
N ILE A 28 -8.07 25.79 -7.62
CA ILE A 28 -8.09 24.39 -7.16
C ILE A 28 -8.08 23.43 -8.34
N TYR A 29 -7.34 22.34 -8.22
CA TYR A 29 -7.29 21.31 -9.26
C TYR A 29 -8.68 20.64 -9.41
N PRO A 30 -9.34 20.76 -10.59
CA PRO A 30 -10.70 20.27 -10.76
C PRO A 30 -10.80 18.74 -10.74
N GLY A 31 -9.68 18.03 -10.98
CA GLY A 31 -9.61 16.57 -10.98
C GLY A 31 -9.27 15.94 -9.62
N MET A 32 -9.41 16.66 -8.51
CA MET A 32 -9.03 16.18 -7.17
C MET A 32 -9.57 14.79 -6.83
N LEU A 33 -10.88 14.58 -7.02
CA LEU A 33 -11.52 13.30 -6.70
C LEU A 33 -10.98 12.17 -7.57
N PHE A 34 -10.72 12.45 -8.85
CA PHE A 34 -10.12 11.48 -9.76
C PHE A 34 -8.71 11.10 -9.30
N GLY A 35 -7.87 12.08 -8.96
CA GLY A 35 -6.53 11.83 -8.45
C GLY A 35 -6.54 10.99 -7.17
N LEU A 36 -7.45 11.30 -6.24
CA LEU A 36 -7.58 10.59 -4.97
C LEU A 36 -8.01 9.13 -5.18
N ILE A 37 -9.07 8.89 -5.97
CA ILE A 37 -9.59 7.55 -6.23
C ILE A 37 -8.55 6.68 -6.94
N ASN A 38 -7.81 7.24 -7.91
CA ASN A 38 -6.77 6.48 -8.60
C ASN A 38 -5.60 6.15 -7.67
N ALA A 39 -5.14 7.10 -6.85
CA ALA A 39 -4.08 6.84 -5.89
C ALA A 39 -4.50 5.76 -4.88
N GLU A 40 -5.70 5.85 -4.33
CA GLU A 40 -6.24 4.87 -3.37
C GLU A 40 -6.39 3.48 -4.00
N LEU A 41 -6.99 3.40 -5.19
CA LEU A 41 -7.20 2.14 -5.89
C LEU A 41 -5.87 1.47 -6.29
N LEU A 42 -4.93 2.23 -6.85
CA LEU A 42 -3.62 1.69 -7.25
C LEU A 42 -2.84 1.20 -6.04
N LEU A 43 -2.82 1.96 -4.93
CA LEU A 43 -2.18 1.53 -3.70
C LEU A 43 -2.84 0.27 -3.12
N ALA A 44 -4.17 0.21 -3.12
CA ALA A 44 -4.90 -0.97 -2.67
C ALA A 44 -4.56 -2.21 -3.51
N LEU A 45 -4.52 -2.08 -4.84
CA LEU A 45 -4.16 -3.18 -5.74
C LEU A 45 -2.71 -3.64 -5.53
N LEU A 46 -1.77 -2.70 -5.39
CA LEU A 46 -0.36 -2.99 -5.16
C LEU A 46 -0.14 -3.73 -3.84
N PHE A 47 -0.81 -3.33 -2.76
CA PHE A 47 -0.69 -3.99 -1.46
C PHE A 47 -1.51 -5.28 -1.36
N TYR A 48 -2.57 -5.43 -2.15
CA TYR A 48 -3.38 -6.65 -2.14
C TYR A 48 -2.70 -7.80 -2.87
N HIS A 49 -1.98 -7.53 -3.97
CA HIS A 49 -1.39 -8.56 -4.81
C HIS A 49 0.08 -8.87 -4.48
N PHE A 50 0.81 -7.90 -3.93
CA PHE A 50 2.25 -8.03 -3.72
C PHE A 50 2.64 -7.76 -2.28
N ASP A 51 3.41 -8.69 -1.72
CA ASP A 51 4.24 -8.41 -0.56
C ASP A 51 5.54 -7.75 -1.04
N TRP A 52 5.94 -6.66 -0.42
CA TRP A 52 7.10 -5.88 -0.84
C TRP A 52 8.30 -6.20 0.05
N LYS A 53 9.45 -6.51 -0.55
CA LYS A 53 10.74 -6.61 0.16
C LYS A 53 11.74 -5.62 -0.41
N LEU A 54 12.55 -5.02 0.46
CA LEU A 54 13.69 -4.19 0.05
C LEU A 54 14.78 -5.08 -0.54
N GLN A 55 15.46 -4.57 -1.58
CA GLN A 55 16.66 -5.23 -2.10
C GLN A 55 17.76 -5.28 -1.02
N ASN A 56 18.57 -6.33 -1.04
CA ASN A 56 19.70 -6.56 -0.13
C ASN A 56 19.36 -6.68 1.36
N GLU A 57 18.11 -7.03 1.69
CA GLU A 57 17.64 -7.15 3.09
C GLU A 57 17.91 -5.89 3.93
N MET A 58 17.99 -4.71 3.27
CA MET A 58 18.21 -3.44 3.95
C MET A 58 17.10 -3.19 4.96
N LYS A 59 17.46 -2.66 6.13
CA LYS A 59 16.47 -2.25 7.12
C LYS A 59 15.76 -0.99 6.64
N HIS A 60 14.51 -0.83 7.04
CA HIS A 60 13.70 0.36 6.75
C HIS A 60 14.38 1.67 7.19
N GLU A 61 15.21 1.60 8.24
CA GLU A 61 15.94 2.73 8.83
C GLU A 61 17.11 3.22 7.96
N GLU A 62 17.63 2.35 7.08
CA GLU A 62 18.75 2.67 6.19
C GLU A 62 18.26 3.29 4.87
N LEU A 63 16.94 3.41 4.69
CA LEU A 63 16.34 3.96 3.49
C LEU A 63 16.47 5.48 3.47
N ASP A 64 17.32 6.01 2.58
CA ASP A 64 17.43 7.46 2.40
C ASP A 64 16.13 8.03 1.80
N MET A 65 15.46 8.88 2.59
CA MET A 65 14.23 9.59 2.20
C MET A 65 14.49 11.05 1.80
N THR A 66 15.76 11.41 1.58
CA THR A 66 16.15 12.73 1.06
C THR A 66 15.43 13.02 -0.25
N LYS A 67 14.90 14.24 -0.35
CA LYS A 67 14.08 14.66 -1.49
C LYS A 67 14.93 15.41 -2.51
N SER A 68 14.65 15.20 -3.79
CA SER A 68 15.12 16.01 -4.91
C SER A 68 14.00 16.93 -5.40
N PHE A 69 14.35 18.18 -5.67
CA PHE A 69 13.40 19.19 -6.17
C PHE A 69 13.49 19.30 -7.70
N CYS A 70 12.34 19.20 -8.36
CA CYS A 70 12.16 19.40 -9.81
C CYS A 70 10.73 19.92 -10.05
N VAL A 71 10.12 19.60 -11.20
CA VAL A 71 8.69 19.84 -11.48
C VAL A 71 7.80 19.15 -10.43
N THR A 72 8.22 17.98 -9.92
CA THR A 72 7.62 17.29 -8.79
C THR A 72 8.68 16.96 -7.75
N VAL A 73 8.28 16.94 -6.47
CA VAL A 73 9.14 16.48 -5.39
C VAL A 73 9.23 14.96 -5.46
N ARG A 74 10.43 14.44 -5.64
CA ARG A 74 10.70 12.99 -5.69
C ARG A 74 11.80 12.65 -4.71
N ARG A 75 11.97 11.35 -4.43
CA ARG A 75 13.14 10.91 -3.66
C ARG A 75 14.41 11.14 -4.48
N LYS A 76 15.54 11.35 -3.81
CA LYS A 76 16.83 11.52 -4.47
C LYS A 76 17.24 10.24 -5.20
N ASP A 77 17.14 9.11 -4.51
CA ASP A 77 17.48 7.80 -5.05
C ASP A 77 16.22 6.96 -5.31
N ASP A 78 16.24 6.13 -6.34
CA ASP A 78 15.10 5.29 -6.72
C ASP A 78 14.79 4.23 -5.65
N LEU A 79 13.50 3.92 -5.48
CA LEU A 79 13.05 2.87 -4.55
C LEU A 79 13.08 1.51 -5.24
N LEU A 80 14.10 0.72 -4.90
CA LEU A 80 14.28 -0.63 -5.40
C LEU A 80 13.62 -1.63 -4.44
N VAL A 81 12.53 -2.23 -4.91
CA VAL A 81 11.73 -3.21 -4.16
C VAL A 81 11.46 -4.43 -5.03
N ILE A 82 11.42 -5.60 -4.40
CA ILE A 82 11.12 -6.88 -5.03
C ILE A 82 9.66 -7.22 -4.71
N PRO A 83 8.77 -7.28 -5.72
CA PRO A 83 7.40 -7.71 -5.51
C PRO A 83 7.35 -9.24 -5.37
N LEU A 84 6.82 -9.71 -4.25
CA LEU A 84 6.49 -11.11 -4.03
C LEU A 84 5.01 -11.30 -4.29
N VAL A 85 4.68 -12.10 -5.30
CA VAL A 85 3.29 -12.41 -5.62
C VAL A 85 2.68 -13.19 -4.46
N ILE A 86 1.66 -12.62 -3.85
CA ILE A 86 0.81 -13.34 -2.92
C ILE A 86 -0.03 -14.28 -3.78
N HIS A 87 0.41 -15.53 -3.94
CA HIS A 87 -0.51 -16.57 -4.37
C HIS A 87 -1.62 -16.62 -3.32
N LEU A 88 -2.85 -16.32 -3.73
CA LEU A 88 -4.06 -16.57 -2.96
C LEU A 88 -4.27 -18.09 -2.78
N VAL A 89 -3.25 -18.84 -2.35
CA VAL A 89 -3.41 -20.15 -1.74
C VAL A 89 -4.15 -19.88 -0.45
N GLN A 90 -5.48 -19.89 -0.57
CA GLN A 90 -6.46 -20.22 0.46
C GLN A 90 -5.96 -19.84 1.86
N ARG A 91 -6.08 -18.57 2.23
CA ARG A 91 -6.28 -18.27 3.65
C ARG A 91 -7.75 -18.56 3.91
N PRO A 92 -8.13 -19.75 4.43
CA PRO A 92 -9.49 -19.93 4.88
C PRO A 92 -9.75 -18.87 5.94
N ILE A 93 -10.70 -18.01 5.66
CA ILE A 93 -11.27 -17.05 6.61
C ILE A 93 -11.90 -17.93 7.70
N GLY A 94 -11.12 -18.30 8.73
CA GLY A 94 -11.63 -19.01 9.91
C GLY A 94 -10.96 -20.29 10.39
N CYS A 95 -9.67 -20.58 10.14
CA CYS A 95 -9.00 -21.67 10.88
C CYS A 95 -8.09 -21.12 11.99
N ARG A 96 -8.58 -21.12 13.23
CA ARG A 96 -7.83 -20.60 14.40
C ARG A 96 -6.82 -21.58 15.01
N ARG A 97 -6.49 -22.71 14.37
CA ARG A 97 -5.41 -23.58 14.86
C ARG A 97 -4.91 -24.56 13.78
N CYS A 98 -3.82 -24.20 13.11
CA CYS A 98 -2.96 -25.16 12.43
C CYS A 98 -1.51 -24.80 12.80
N GLU A 99 -0.97 -25.48 13.81
CA GLU A 99 0.46 -25.38 14.11
C GLU A 99 1.23 -26.23 13.09
N GLY A 100 1.81 -25.55 12.09
CA GLY A 100 2.84 -26.11 11.21
C GLY A 100 2.33 -26.88 9.99
N ILE A 101 2.60 -26.35 8.80
CA ILE A 101 2.53 -27.12 7.55
C ILE A 101 3.89 -27.78 7.35
N ARG A 102 3.99 -29.10 7.52
CA ARG A 102 5.19 -29.88 7.15
C ARG A 102 5.00 -30.48 5.76
N TRP A 103 5.88 -30.12 4.84
CA TRP A 103 5.90 -30.64 3.47
C TRP A 103 6.59 -32.01 3.41
N LYS A 104 5.99 -32.98 2.71
CA LYS A 104 6.65 -34.23 2.32
C LYS A 104 6.32 -34.51 0.84
N GLY A 105 7.13 -33.93 -0.04
CA GLY A 105 6.92 -33.99 -1.50
C GLY A 105 5.68 -33.21 -1.99
N ASP A 106 5.26 -33.48 -3.22
CA ASP A 106 4.23 -32.71 -3.96
C ASP A 106 2.77 -33.08 -3.65
N ARG A 107 2.50 -33.80 -2.55
CA ARG A 107 1.12 -34.14 -2.15
C ARG A 107 0.78 -33.56 -0.78
N LYS A 108 -0.18 -32.62 -0.78
CA LYS A 108 -0.77 -32.00 0.42
C LYS A 108 -1.67 -33.03 1.12
N LEU A 109 -1.12 -33.75 2.10
CA LEU A 109 -1.91 -34.59 3.00
C LEU A 109 -2.45 -33.72 4.13
N GLN A 110 -3.74 -33.39 4.10
CA GLN A 110 -4.44 -32.89 5.27
C GLN A 110 -4.92 -34.10 6.08
N LEU A 111 -4.21 -34.40 7.18
CA LEU A 111 -4.75 -35.27 8.21
C LEU A 111 -5.39 -34.37 9.27
N CYS A 112 -6.72 -34.26 9.26
CA CYS A 112 -7.44 -33.71 10.40
C CYS A 112 -7.54 -34.79 11.48
N GLN A 113 -7.05 -34.47 12.68
CA GLN A 113 -7.63 -35.02 13.91
C GLN A 113 -8.53 -33.95 14.52
#